data_AF-A0AAE0QD72-F1
#
_entry.id   AF-A0AAE0QD72-F1
#
_cell.length_a   1.000
_cell.length_b   1.000
_cell.length_c   1.000
_cell.angle_alpha   90.00
_cell.angle_beta   90.00
_cell.angle_gamma   90.00
#
_symmetry.space_group_name_H-M   'P 1'
#
loop_
_entity.id
_entity.type
_entity.pdbx_description
1 polymer ?
#
loop_
_entity_poly.entity_id
_entity_poly.type
_entity_poly.pdbx_seq_one_letter_code
_entity_poly.pdbx_strand_id
1 'polypeptide(L)'
;TPDNEDAGRSGDKAERQAGARSGVGQSGAAGGQNTDQTTAGANALSCSEQTELLIKEVQKRIVNFFWAGQHWTRAPVLYLPLQEGGQGLIDLSCRVRTFRLQAAQRLFYGDAWADTAYALLRRVEDLNYDKHLFMLNLREMDLSATTLFYQSVLRAWFSVMRISRINAQPFPCTEEEPLFHSPLIQSRMISSPYIQQHFRRAGITRVKDLRSGNSWKTARDLCAETGVLSARLMQRLLGEYTLNVTRDIVRSLKALEIEIVELLRLEATGDRGHIEALKSKKAKMNDLLDITAQGALVRSRFKSAAEMDVPSKFFFSLEHKNERQKRFIHAVRTESGDLLSEPAKICKQTVSFYSKLYCSEWSEAQVVEDSFLMDLPKLSERAARELERELTLEELHEALQGLENGPI
;
A
#
# COMPACT_ATOMS: atom_id res chain seq x y z
N THR A 1 -28.59 48.97 37.04
CA THR A 1 -28.30 48.72 38.46
C THR A 1 -27.22 47.66 38.52
N PRO A 2 -26.24 47.87 39.41
CA PRO A 2 -24.83 48.00 39.03
C PRO A 2 -24.05 46.80 39.64
N ASP A 3 -22.74 46.68 39.79
CA ASP A 3 -21.55 47.52 39.90
C ASP A 3 -20.37 46.64 39.40
N ASN A 4 -19.39 47.12 38.62
CA ASN A 4 -18.35 48.11 38.91
C ASN A 4 -17.24 47.62 39.88
N GLU A 5 -16.03 48.02 39.52
CA GLU A 5 -14.77 48.05 40.28
C GLU A 5 -13.90 46.78 40.24
N ASP A 6 -12.80 46.71 39.48
CA ASP A 6 -11.68 47.65 39.24
C ASP A 6 -10.68 47.74 40.40
N ALA A 7 -9.45 48.08 40.02
CA ALA A 7 -8.22 48.28 40.80
C ALA A 7 -7.40 47.01 41.08
N GLY A 8 -6.16 46.86 40.59
CA GLY A 8 -5.28 47.83 39.93
C GLY A 8 -3.93 47.89 40.64
N ARG A 9 -2.98 48.49 39.91
CA ARG A 9 -1.66 49.02 40.33
C ARG A 9 -0.58 47.98 40.60
N SER A 10 0.65 48.11 40.09
CA SER A 10 1.57 49.26 39.84
C SER A 10 2.88 48.81 40.51
N GLY A 11 4.09 49.24 40.21
CA GLY A 11 4.78 49.85 39.07
C GLY A 11 6.12 49.10 39.09
N ASP A 12 7.29 49.57 38.68
CA ASP A 12 7.83 50.84 38.21
C ASP A 12 9.28 50.42 37.81
N LYS A 13 9.72 50.68 36.58
CA LYS A 13 10.78 51.66 36.26
C LYS A 13 12.22 51.40 36.73
N ALA A 14 13.11 51.85 35.85
CA ALA A 14 14.49 52.32 36.05
C ALA A 14 15.57 51.24 36.17
N GLU A 15 16.80 51.41 35.70
CA GLU A 15 17.50 52.28 34.73
C GLU A 15 18.98 51.88 34.91
N ARG A 16 19.76 51.84 33.81
CA ARG A 16 21.22 52.14 33.74
C ARG A 16 22.16 51.24 34.60
N GLN A 17 23.36 50.86 34.18
CA GLN A 17 24.42 51.71 33.64
C GLN A 17 25.61 50.82 33.23
N ALA A 18 26.40 51.33 32.29
CA ALA A 18 27.64 50.76 31.80
C ALA A 18 28.75 50.71 32.87
N GLY A 19 29.68 49.76 32.69
CA GLY A 19 30.95 49.70 33.40
C GLY A 19 31.99 48.91 32.60
N ALA A 20 32.90 49.62 31.95
CA ALA A 20 34.06 49.09 31.24
C ALA A 20 35.30 49.01 32.15
N ARG A 21 36.14 47.97 31.97
CA ARG A 21 37.63 47.91 32.09
C ARG A 21 38.06 46.44 32.05
N SER A 22 38.67 45.97 30.96
CA SER A 22 40.12 46.01 30.61
C SER A 22 40.98 45.00 31.38
N GLY A 23 41.62 44.08 30.64
CA GLY A 23 42.87 43.46 31.07
C GLY A 23 43.11 42.00 30.63
N VAL A 24 43.88 41.85 29.53
CA VAL A 24 44.91 40.78 29.28
C VAL A 24 44.39 39.33 29.28
N GLY A 25 44.30 38.61 28.15
CA GLY A 25 45.34 38.31 27.19
C GLY A 25 45.91 36.90 27.45
N GLN A 26 45.43 35.87 26.75
CA GLN A 26 46.24 34.71 26.36
C GLN A 26 45.56 33.89 25.26
N SER A 27 46.36 33.61 24.24
CA SER A 27 46.11 32.85 23.03
C SER A 27 45.85 31.36 23.28
N GLY A 28 44.92 30.77 22.54
CA GLY A 28 44.78 29.32 22.42
C GLY A 28 43.95 28.96 21.19
N ALA A 29 44.62 28.55 20.13
CA ALA A 29 44.05 28.12 18.86
C ALA A 29 43.27 26.80 18.98
N ALA A 30 42.08 26.74 18.41
CA ALA A 30 41.45 25.51 17.90
C ALA A 30 40.21 25.86 17.07
N GLY A 31 40.42 26.35 15.84
CA GLY A 31 39.41 26.28 14.79
C GLY A 31 39.55 24.96 14.05
N GLY A 32 38.45 24.22 13.87
CA GLY A 32 38.49 22.99 13.08
C GLY A 32 37.20 22.17 13.10
N GLN A 33 36.39 22.38 12.06
CA GLN A 33 35.60 21.35 11.38
C GLN A 33 34.36 20.80 12.10
N ASN A 34 33.21 21.42 11.81
CA ASN A 34 31.90 20.76 11.92
C ASN A 34 30.99 21.12 10.74
N THR A 35 31.54 21.10 9.51
CA THR A 35 30.83 21.47 8.27
C THR A 35 30.86 20.39 7.17
N ASP A 36 31.51 19.24 7.37
CA ASP A 36 31.73 18.28 6.27
C ASP A 36 30.66 17.18 6.10
N GLN A 37 29.73 17.02 7.05
CA GLN A 37 28.73 15.94 6.95
C GLN A 37 27.49 16.32 6.13
N THR A 38 27.11 17.60 6.06
CA THR A 38 25.94 18.05 5.28
C THR A 38 26.27 18.23 3.79
N THR A 39 27.51 18.62 3.47
CA THR A 39 27.98 18.87 2.09
C THR A 39 28.26 17.59 1.32
N ALA A 40 28.65 16.50 1.99
CA ALA A 40 28.89 15.20 1.35
C ALA A 40 27.59 14.57 0.81
N GLY A 41 26.47 14.73 1.52
CA GLY A 41 25.15 14.28 1.05
C GLY A 41 24.67 15.03 -0.19
N ALA A 42 24.87 16.35 -0.23
CA ALA A 42 24.53 17.19 -1.39
C ALA A 42 25.41 16.86 -2.62
N ASN A 43 26.71 16.63 -2.43
CA ASN A 43 27.64 16.27 -3.50
C ASN A 43 27.43 14.85 -4.05
N ALA A 44 26.91 13.92 -3.22
CA ALA A 44 26.59 12.55 -3.65
C ALA A 44 25.29 12.49 -4.47
N LEU A 45 24.26 13.25 -4.06
CA LEU A 45 23.03 13.44 -4.84
C LEU A 45 23.32 14.14 -6.17
N SER A 46 24.18 15.18 -6.17
CA SER A 46 24.59 15.85 -7.42
C SER A 46 25.33 14.91 -8.37
N CYS A 47 26.16 14.00 -7.86
CA CYS A 47 26.91 13.07 -8.71
C CYS A 47 26.00 12.03 -9.40
N SER A 48 24.99 11.50 -8.69
CA SER A 48 24.00 10.59 -9.29
C SER A 48 23.14 11.29 -10.34
N GLU A 49 22.64 12.49 -10.05
CA GLU A 49 21.86 13.28 -10.99
C GLU A 49 22.69 13.68 -12.22
N GLN A 50 23.96 14.03 -12.01
CA GLN A 50 24.92 14.31 -13.09
C GLN A 50 25.14 13.11 -14.00
N THR A 51 25.19 11.88 -13.47
CA THR A 51 25.32 10.68 -14.31
C THR A 51 24.08 10.41 -15.18
N GLU A 52 22.87 10.64 -14.66
CA GLU A 52 21.64 10.49 -15.47
C GLU A 52 21.54 11.56 -16.56
N LEU A 53 21.91 12.80 -16.25
CA LEU A 53 21.95 13.89 -17.23
C LEU A 53 22.99 13.61 -18.33
N LEU A 54 24.16 13.12 -17.95
CA LEU A 54 25.20 12.74 -18.90
C LEU A 54 24.74 11.60 -19.82
N ILE A 55 24.10 10.56 -19.28
CA ILE A 55 23.55 9.45 -20.09
C ILE A 55 22.53 9.97 -21.09
N LYS A 56 21.62 10.86 -20.67
CA LYS A 56 20.62 11.48 -21.55
C LYS A 56 21.26 12.33 -22.65
N GLU A 57 22.28 13.11 -22.32
CA GLU A 57 22.99 13.96 -23.29
C GLU A 57 23.78 13.12 -24.31
N VAL A 58 24.47 12.06 -23.87
CA VAL A 58 25.15 11.13 -24.77
C VAL A 58 24.14 10.42 -25.67
N GLN A 59 23.02 9.93 -25.12
CA GLN A 59 21.96 9.30 -25.91
C GLN A 59 21.41 10.26 -26.96
N LYS A 60 21.17 11.53 -26.58
CA LYS A 60 20.70 12.57 -27.50
C LYS A 60 21.68 12.82 -28.63
N ARG A 61 22.99 12.90 -28.35
CA ARG A 61 24.03 13.08 -29.38
C ARG A 61 24.10 11.89 -30.33
N ILE A 62 23.94 10.68 -29.83
CA ILE A 62 23.90 9.47 -30.65
C ILE A 62 22.66 9.49 -31.56
N VAL A 63 21.48 9.80 -31.03
CA VAL A 63 20.25 9.90 -31.84
C VAL A 63 20.38 11.02 -32.88
N ASN A 64 20.95 12.17 -32.52
CA ASN A 64 21.21 13.29 -33.44
C ASN A 64 22.24 12.96 -34.54
N PHE A 65 23.19 12.06 -34.26
CA PHE A 65 24.13 11.57 -35.27
C PHE A 65 23.42 10.71 -36.32
N PHE A 66 22.49 9.85 -35.90
CA PHE A 66 21.69 9.05 -36.82
C PHE A 66 20.69 9.89 -37.61
N TRP A 67 20.06 10.89 -36.97
CA TRP A 67 19.11 11.81 -37.60
C TRP A 67 19.36 13.26 -37.19
N ALA A 68 19.66 14.12 -38.16
CA ALA A 68 19.98 15.55 -37.97
C ALA A 68 18.76 16.41 -37.56
N GLY A 69 18.05 16.04 -36.49
CA GLY A 69 17.03 16.85 -35.81
C GLY A 69 15.61 16.81 -36.39
N GLN A 70 15.35 16.12 -37.50
CA GLN A 70 13.99 15.90 -38.02
C GLN A 70 13.55 14.45 -37.80
N HIS A 71 12.57 14.26 -36.92
CA HIS A 71 12.10 12.93 -36.50
C HIS A 71 10.71 12.64 -37.09
N TRP A 72 10.64 11.72 -38.04
CA TRP A 72 9.38 11.24 -38.63
C TRP A 72 8.79 10.08 -37.79
N THR A 73 9.58 9.53 -36.85
CA THR A 73 9.19 8.45 -35.94
C THR A 73 9.77 8.70 -34.53
N ARG A 74 9.17 8.07 -33.51
CA ARG A 74 9.60 8.24 -32.12
C ARG A 74 10.94 7.53 -31.88
N ALA A 75 11.83 8.16 -31.12
CA ALA A 75 13.16 7.61 -30.79
C ALA A 75 13.20 6.16 -30.27
N PRO A 76 12.22 5.65 -29.49
CA PRO A 76 12.21 4.25 -29.06
C PRO A 76 12.18 3.22 -30.19
N VAL A 77 11.67 3.58 -31.38
CA VAL A 77 11.63 2.69 -32.55
C VAL A 77 13.04 2.36 -33.03
N LEU A 78 14.00 3.29 -32.88
CA LEU A 78 15.40 3.08 -33.23
C LEU A 78 16.06 1.97 -32.40
N TYR A 79 15.58 1.78 -31.16
CA TYR A 79 16.16 0.83 -30.21
C TYR A 79 15.74 -0.62 -30.46
N LEU A 80 14.70 -0.82 -31.27
CA LEU A 80 14.19 -2.16 -31.57
C LEU A 80 15.17 -2.93 -32.47
N PRO A 81 15.17 -4.28 -32.40
CA PRO A 81 15.91 -5.12 -33.33
C PRO A 81 15.53 -4.85 -34.79
N LEU A 82 16.45 -5.12 -35.73
CA LEU A 82 16.20 -4.94 -37.16
C LEU A 82 14.99 -5.74 -37.66
N GLN A 83 14.72 -6.89 -37.02
CA GLN A 83 13.60 -7.76 -37.34
C GLN A 83 12.24 -7.13 -37.03
N GLU A 84 12.19 -6.18 -36.08
CA GLU A 84 10.99 -5.46 -35.66
C GLU A 84 10.88 -4.08 -36.34
N GLY A 85 11.71 -3.82 -37.36
CA GLY A 85 11.74 -2.55 -38.09
C GLY A 85 12.54 -1.44 -37.39
N GLY A 86 13.32 -1.78 -36.36
CA GLY A 86 14.24 -0.86 -35.70
C GLY A 86 15.64 -0.82 -36.33
N GLN A 87 16.55 -0.09 -35.69
CA GLN A 87 17.95 0.06 -36.13
C GLN A 87 18.95 -0.57 -35.16
N GLY A 88 18.47 -1.27 -34.12
CA GLY A 88 19.31 -1.92 -33.11
C GLY A 88 20.12 -0.95 -32.25
N LEU A 89 19.70 0.31 -32.16
CA LEU A 89 20.41 1.32 -31.40
C LEU A 89 20.33 1.02 -29.90
N ILE A 90 21.47 1.03 -29.20
CA ILE A 90 21.48 0.73 -27.77
C ILE A 90 20.91 1.91 -26.98
N ASP A 91 19.84 1.68 -26.22
CA ASP A 91 19.45 2.60 -25.15
C ASP A 91 20.40 2.45 -23.97
N LEU A 92 21.22 3.49 -23.75
CA LEU A 92 22.20 3.54 -22.68
C LEU A 92 21.55 3.43 -21.30
N SER A 93 20.35 3.98 -21.10
CA SER A 93 19.64 3.90 -19.83
C SER A 93 19.22 2.46 -19.54
N CYS A 94 18.66 1.76 -20.53
CA CYS A 94 18.36 0.34 -20.42
C CYS A 94 19.63 -0.48 -20.21
N ARG A 95 20.73 -0.17 -20.90
CA ARG A 95 22.01 -0.90 -20.73
C ARG A 95 22.57 -0.76 -19.31
N VAL A 96 22.54 0.44 -18.74
CA VAL A 96 22.92 0.67 -17.33
C VAL A 96 22.04 -0.12 -16.38
N ARG A 97 20.71 -0.08 -16.56
CA ARG A 97 19.77 -0.89 -15.76
C ARG A 97 20.05 -2.38 -15.87
N THR A 98 20.36 -2.89 -17.07
CA THR A 98 20.74 -4.30 -17.26
C THR A 98 21.98 -4.67 -16.47
N PHE A 99 23.02 -3.82 -16.46
CA PHE A 99 24.20 -4.05 -15.62
C PHE A 99 23.87 -4.04 -14.13
N ARG A 100 22.96 -3.16 -13.69
CA ARG A 100 22.46 -3.15 -12.31
C ARG A 100 21.69 -4.42 -11.96
N LEU A 101 20.86 -4.94 -12.86
CA LEU A 101 20.16 -6.22 -12.69
C LEU A 101 21.12 -7.41 -12.66
N GLN A 102 22.18 -7.40 -13.48
CA GLN A 102 23.24 -8.40 -13.42
C GLN A 102 24.00 -8.36 -12.08
N ALA A 103 24.22 -7.16 -11.54
CA ALA A 103 24.79 -7.02 -10.20
C ALA A 103 23.83 -7.60 -9.13
N ALA A 104 22.52 -7.33 -9.22
CA ALA A 104 21.52 -7.94 -8.35
C ALA A 104 21.51 -9.48 -8.47
N GLN A 105 21.58 -10.03 -9.69
CA GLN A 105 21.69 -11.47 -9.92
C GLN A 105 22.93 -12.06 -9.23
N ARG A 106 24.08 -11.39 -9.33
CA ARG A 106 25.31 -11.82 -8.64
C ARG A 106 25.19 -11.75 -7.12
N LEU A 107 24.37 -10.86 -6.57
CA LEU A 107 24.10 -10.86 -5.13
C LEU A 107 23.32 -12.11 -4.72
N PHE A 108 22.31 -12.51 -5.51
CA PHE A 108 21.49 -13.68 -5.18
C PHE A 108 22.20 -15.03 -5.41
N TYR A 109 23.07 -15.11 -6.41
CA TYR A 109 23.64 -16.39 -6.88
C TYR A 109 25.17 -16.44 -6.87
N GLY A 110 25.86 -15.44 -6.31
CA GLY A 110 27.33 -15.35 -6.32
C GLY A 110 27.96 -15.47 -4.94
N ASP A 111 29.23 -15.84 -4.92
CA ASP A 111 29.84 -16.41 -3.71
C ASP A 111 30.65 -15.40 -2.87
N ALA A 112 31.60 -14.66 -3.46
CA ALA A 112 32.63 -13.98 -2.66
C ALA A 112 32.31 -12.53 -2.22
N TRP A 113 31.57 -11.77 -3.03
CA TRP A 113 31.29 -10.34 -2.76
C TRP A 113 29.88 -10.09 -2.20
N ALA A 114 29.04 -11.13 -2.18
CA ALA A 114 27.67 -11.03 -1.70
C ALA A 114 27.62 -10.68 -0.20
N ASP A 115 28.46 -11.31 0.62
CA ASP A 115 28.47 -11.06 2.08
C ASP A 115 28.87 -9.64 2.44
N THR A 116 29.85 -9.07 1.73
CA THR A 116 30.26 -7.67 1.94
C THR A 116 29.15 -6.71 1.50
N ALA A 117 28.50 -6.99 0.37
CA ALA A 117 27.37 -6.22 -0.10
C ALA A 117 26.18 -6.31 0.89
N TYR A 118 25.89 -7.49 1.42
CA TYR A 118 24.86 -7.70 2.42
C TYR A 118 25.17 -6.99 3.74
N ALA A 119 26.43 -6.94 4.16
CA ALA A 119 26.85 -6.16 5.32
C ALA A 119 26.56 -4.65 5.13
N LEU A 120 26.75 -4.12 3.91
CA LEU A 120 26.39 -2.73 3.60
C LEU A 120 24.88 -2.50 3.55
N LEU A 121 24.13 -3.45 2.99
CA LEU A 121 22.67 -3.38 2.89
C LEU A 121 21.97 -3.49 4.26
N ARG A 122 22.52 -4.28 5.20
CA ARG A 122 21.97 -4.42 6.56
C ARG A 122 21.92 -3.11 7.35
N ARG A 123 22.70 -2.11 6.95
CA ARG A 123 22.75 -0.77 7.57
C ARG A 123 21.54 0.11 7.24
N VAL A 124 20.64 -0.32 6.34
CA VAL A 124 19.44 0.43 5.99
C VAL A 124 18.46 0.44 7.17
N GLU A 125 18.19 1.64 7.69
CA GLU A 125 17.19 1.95 8.72
C GLU A 125 17.21 1.06 9.99
N ASP A 126 18.37 0.47 10.32
CA ASP A 126 18.55 -0.50 11.41
C ASP A 126 17.62 -1.73 11.32
N LEU A 127 17.15 -2.05 10.10
CA LEU A 127 16.22 -3.17 9.88
C LEU A 127 16.91 -4.53 9.82
N ASN A 128 18.25 -4.55 9.67
CA ASN A 128 19.06 -5.74 9.46
C ASN A 128 18.55 -6.60 8.27
N TYR A 129 18.07 -5.94 7.21
CA TYR A 129 17.67 -6.59 5.97
C TYR A 129 18.82 -6.67 4.98
N ASP A 130 18.99 -7.83 4.35
CA ASP A 130 19.98 -8.09 3.30
C ASP A 130 19.28 -8.29 1.95
N LYS A 131 19.11 -9.55 1.50
CA LYS A 131 18.34 -9.91 0.30
C LYS A 131 16.88 -9.46 0.37
N HIS A 132 16.39 -9.28 1.60
CA HIS A 132 15.02 -8.89 1.88
C HIS A 132 14.65 -7.51 1.34
N LEU A 133 15.61 -6.59 1.19
CA LEU A 133 15.38 -5.26 0.63
C LEU A 133 14.83 -5.31 -0.80
N PHE A 134 15.15 -6.35 -1.57
CA PHE A 134 14.65 -6.56 -2.93
C PHE A 134 13.18 -7.01 -2.98
N MET A 135 12.54 -7.24 -1.83
CA MET A 135 11.13 -7.58 -1.71
C MET A 135 10.26 -6.43 -1.19
N LEU A 136 10.86 -5.28 -0.82
CA LEU A 136 10.19 -4.18 -0.14
C LEU A 136 9.72 -3.07 -1.07
N ASN A 137 8.75 -2.28 -0.63
CA ASN A 137 8.43 -1.01 -1.26
C ASN A 137 9.39 0.09 -0.78
N LEU A 138 10.38 0.42 -1.60
CA LEU A 138 11.41 1.41 -1.25
C LEU A 138 10.96 2.87 -1.31
N ARG A 139 9.72 3.17 -1.71
CA ARG A 139 9.24 4.57 -1.86
C ARG A 139 9.26 5.35 -0.55
N GLU A 140 9.09 4.66 0.57
CA GLU A 140 8.98 5.26 1.90
C GLU A 140 10.21 4.98 2.77
N MET A 141 11.28 4.44 2.20
CA MET A 141 12.49 4.06 2.93
C MET A 141 13.63 5.04 2.67
N ASP A 142 14.37 5.38 3.72
CA ASP A 142 15.64 6.09 3.62
C ASP A 142 16.78 5.12 3.28
N LEU A 143 17.35 5.32 2.09
CA LEU A 143 18.48 4.54 1.59
C LEU A 143 19.82 5.26 1.74
N SER A 144 19.84 6.42 2.43
CA SER A 144 21.04 7.25 2.63
C SER A 144 22.22 6.48 3.24
N ALA A 145 21.92 5.49 4.10
CA ALA A 145 22.92 4.63 4.73
C ALA A 145 23.67 3.70 3.74
N THR A 146 23.17 3.55 2.51
CA THR A 146 23.78 2.72 1.46
C THR A 146 24.50 3.54 0.41
N THR A 147 25.51 2.96 -0.23
CA THR A 147 26.21 3.61 -1.34
C THR A 147 25.28 3.89 -2.52
N LEU A 148 25.55 4.96 -3.28
CA LEU A 148 24.82 5.32 -4.51
C LEU A 148 24.73 4.16 -5.51
N PHE A 149 25.75 3.30 -5.56
CA PHE A 149 25.75 2.09 -6.39
C PHE A 149 24.57 1.17 -6.02
N TYR A 150 24.46 0.76 -4.76
CA TYR A 150 23.38 -0.15 -4.31
C TYR A 150 22.01 0.53 -4.38
N GLN A 151 21.92 1.84 -4.14
CA GLN A 151 20.68 2.58 -4.39
C GLN A 151 20.24 2.45 -5.87
N SER A 152 21.18 2.59 -6.81
CA SER A 152 20.88 2.42 -8.24
C SER A 152 20.53 0.97 -8.62
N VAL A 153 21.12 -0.02 -7.94
CA VAL A 153 20.79 -1.44 -8.11
C VAL A 153 19.36 -1.72 -7.66
N LEU A 154 19.01 -1.26 -6.47
CA LEU A 154 17.65 -1.38 -5.92
C LEU A 154 16.64 -0.67 -6.81
N ARG A 155 16.87 0.60 -7.19
CA ARG A 155 15.98 1.34 -8.11
C ARG A 155 15.79 0.62 -9.45
N ALA A 156 16.86 0.08 -10.03
CA ALA A 156 16.77 -0.69 -11.27
C ALA A 156 15.93 -1.96 -11.10
N TRP A 157 16.12 -2.70 -10.00
CA TRP A 157 15.31 -3.87 -9.66
C TRP A 157 13.82 -3.56 -9.61
N PHE A 158 13.41 -2.53 -8.85
CA PHE A 158 12.01 -2.16 -8.70
C PHE A 158 11.39 -1.53 -9.95
N SER A 159 12.20 -0.99 -10.86
CA SER A 159 11.70 -0.48 -12.15
C SER A 159 11.29 -1.58 -13.13
N VAL A 160 11.82 -2.79 -12.96
CA VAL A 160 11.63 -3.90 -13.91
C VAL A 160 10.82 -5.05 -13.28
N MET A 161 11.09 -5.38 -12.02
CA MET A 161 10.50 -6.54 -11.36
C MET A 161 9.20 -6.18 -10.64
N ARG A 162 8.14 -6.95 -10.90
CA ARG A 162 6.92 -6.94 -10.09
C ARG A 162 6.98 -8.14 -9.13
N ILE A 163 7.07 -7.85 -7.84
CA ILE A 163 7.11 -8.90 -6.81
C ILE A 163 5.71 -9.44 -6.64
N SER A 164 5.56 -10.72 -6.95
CA SER A 164 4.35 -11.50 -6.73
C SER A 164 4.74 -12.82 -6.09
N ARG A 165 3.86 -13.37 -5.27
CA ARG A 165 4.06 -14.73 -4.74
C ARG A 165 3.85 -15.72 -5.89
N ILE A 166 4.92 -16.38 -6.33
CA ILE A 166 4.86 -17.42 -7.35
C ILE A 166 4.42 -18.70 -6.67
N ASN A 167 3.19 -19.11 -6.98
CA ASN A 167 2.51 -20.28 -6.44
C ASN A 167 2.33 -20.23 -4.93
N ALA A 168 1.29 -20.93 -4.50
CA ALA A 168 0.92 -21.17 -3.13
C ALA A 168 1.95 -21.99 -2.34
N GLN A 169 3.23 -21.61 -2.36
CA GLN A 169 4.17 -22.12 -1.38
C GLN A 169 3.71 -21.62 -0.03
N PRO A 170 3.34 -22.54 0.88
CA PRO A 170 2.77 -22.12 2.12
C PRO A 170 3.83 -21.60 3.08
N PHE A 171 3.39 -21.39 4.31
CA PHE A 171 4.00 -20.65 5.39
C PHE A 171 5.50 -20.89 5.77
N PRO A 172 6.24 -21.94 5.36
CA PRO A 172 7.65 -22.07 5.74
C PRO A 172 8.58 -21.01 5.14
N CYS A 173 8.24 -20.42 3.99
CA CYS A 173 9.09 -19.40 3.35
C CYS A 173 8.84 -17.96 3.85
N THR A 174 7.96 -17.76 4.84
CA THR A 174 7.59 -16.43 5.37
C THR A 174 8.15 -16.10 6.74
N GLU A 175 8.86 -17.00 7.41
CA GLU A 175 9.50 -16.68 8.71
C GLU A 175 10.50 -15.51 8.60
N GLU A 176 11.23 -15.47 7.49
CA GLU A 176 12.17 -14.40 7.19
C GLU A 176 11.50 -13.21 6.46
N GLU A 177 10.17 -13.22 6.29
CA GLU A 177 9.46 -12.15 5.60
C GLU A 177 9.59 -10.83 6.40
N PRO A 178 9.88 -9.71 5.73
CA PRO A 178 9.89 -8.40 6.36
C PRO A 178 8.51 -7.99 6.87
N LEU A 179 8.44 -7.47 8.10
CA LEU A 179 7.21 -6.88 8.64
C LEU A 179 6.92 -5.51 8.00
N PHE A 180 7.95 -4.70 7.84
CA PHE A 180 7.85 -3.32 7.38
C PHE A 180 8.05 -3.21 5.87
N HIS A 181 7.34 -2.25 5.26
CA HIS A 181 7.41 -1.93 3.82
C HIS A 181 7.15 -3.11 2.88
N SER A 182 6.60 -4.23 3.37
CA SER A 182 6.25 -5.36 2.52
C SER A 182 4.98 -5.04 1.72
N PRO A 183 4.99 -5.16 0.38
CA PRO A 183 3.78 -5.01 -0.42
C PRO A 183 2.77 -6.14 -0.16
N LEU A 184 3.20 -7.21 0.52
CA LEU A 184 2.42 -8.42 0.79
C LEU A 184 1.65 -8.32 2.13
N ILE A 185 2.16 -7.55 3.09
CA ILE A 185 1.54 -7.34 4.40
C ILE A 185 1.00 -5.90 4.47
N GLN A 186 -0.28 -5.74 4.15
CA GLN A 186 -0.95 -4.44 4.26
C GLN A 186 -1.59 -4.31 5.64
N SER A 187 -0.91 -3.66 6.59
CA SER A 187 -1.50 -3.22 7.87
C SER A 187 -1.19 -1.74 8.11
N ARG A 188 -2.24 -0.96 8.35
CA ARG A 188 -2.12 0.48 8.65
C ARG A 188 -1.42 0.72 9.99
N MET A 189 -1.48 -0.22 10.93
CA MET A 189 -0.83 -0.10 12.24
C MET A 189 0.69 -0.25 12.15
N ILE A 190 1.16 -1.17 11.31
CA ILE A 190 2.60 -1.42 11.10
C ILE A 190 3.25 -0.29 10.29
N SER A 191 2.49 0.42 9.45
CA SER A 191 2.97 1.62 8.76
C SER A 191 3.15 2.84 9.69
N SER A 192 2.67 2.77 10.94
CA SER A 192 2.83 3.88 11.88
C SER A 192 4.30 4.05 12.30
N PRO A 193 4.90 5.24 12.14
CA PRO A 193 6.32 5.46 12.46
C PRO A 193 6.62 5.19 13.94
N TYR A 194 5.66 5.45 14.84
CA TYR A 194 5.76 5.14 16.26
C TYR A 194 5.99 3.63 16.49
N ILE A 195 5.17 2.78 15.87
CA ILE A 195 5.27 1.33 16.03
C ILE A 195 6.55 0.81 15.38
N GLN A 196 6.89 1.30 14.20
CA GLN A 196 8.12 0.93 13.52
C GLN A 196 9.34 1.24 14.38
N GLN A 197 9.42 2.43 14.98
CA GLN A 197 10.53 2.81 15.83
C GLN A 197 10.68 1.89 17.06
N HIS A 198 9.56 1.58 17.74
CA HIS A 198 9.58 0.69 18.90
C HIS A 198 9.96 -0.75 18.54
N PHE A 199 9.46 -1.26 17.42
CA PHE A 199 9.78 -2.61 16.96
C PHE A 199 11.23 -2.71 16.46
N ARG A 200 11.73 -1.70 15.74
CA ARG A 200 13.14 -1.62 15.30
C ARG A 200 14.08 -1.62 16.50
N ARG A 201 13.79 -0.82 17.54
CA ARG A 201 14.57 -0.81 18.78
C ARG A 201 14.57 -2.15 19.52
N ALA A 202 13.46 -2.88 19.45
CA ALA A 202 13.34 -4.22 20.01
C ALA A 202 13.94 -5.32 19.11
N GLY A 203 14.42 -4.97 17.91
CA GLY A 203 14.93 -5.94 16.92
C GLY A 203 13.84 -6.80 16.26
N ILE A 204 12.57 -6.42 16.39
CA ILE A 204 11.42 -7.14 15.81
C ILE A 204 11.20 -6.61 14.39
N THR A 205 11.86 -7.20 13.40
CA THR A 205 11.75 -6.76 11.99
C THR A 205 11.14 -7.81 11.09
N ARG A 206 11.26 -9.08 11.45
CA ARG A 206 10.77 -10.21 10.65
C ARG A 206 9.59 -10.90 11.30
N VAL A 207 8.84 -11.66 10.50
CA VAL A 207 7.68 -12.40 10.99
C VAL A 207 8.05 -13.42 12.07
N LYS A 208 9.21 -14.06 11.95
CA LYS A 208 9.73 -14.97 12.99
C LYS A 208 9.90 -14.31 14.35
N ASP A 209 10.19 -13.01 14.38
CA ASP A 209 10.41 -12.28 15.63
C ASP A 209 9.09 -12.06 16.40
N LEU A 210 7.94 -12.25 15.74
CA LEU A 210 6.61 -12.29 16.37
C LEU A 210 6.23 -13.68 16.89
N ARG A 211 7.08 -14.69 16.69
CA ARG A 211 6.88 -16.06 17.15
C ARG A 211 7.80 -16.37 18.33
N SER A 212 7.30 -17.20 19.24
CA SER A 212 8.07 -17.86 20.29
C SER A 212 8.03 -19.37 19.98
N GLY A 213 9.10 -19.85 19.34
CA GLY A 213 9.16 -21.20 18.78
C GLY A 213 8.00 -21.46 17.79
N ASN A 214 7.19 -22.47 18.07
CA ASN A 214 6.07 -22.82 17.21
C ASN A 214 4.77 -22.05 17.52
N SER A 215 4.80 -21.05 18.41
CA SER A 215 3.60 -20.30 18.82
C SER A 215 3.75 -18.80 18.60
N TRP A 216 2.64 -18.07 18.43
CA TRP A 216 2.66 -16.60 18.38
C TRP A 216 2.90 -16.00 19.77
N LYS A 217 3.73 -14.96 19.84
CA LYS A 217 3.91 -14.18 21.09
C LYS A 217 2.59 -13.58 21.53
N THR A 218 2.37 -13.49 22.84
CA THR A 218 1.20 -12.78 23.34
C THR A 218 1.43 -11.27 23.32
N ALA A 219 0.36 -10.48 23.33
CA ALA A 219 0.47 -9.03 23.35
C ALA A 219 1.22 -8.50 24.59
N ARG A 220 1.18 -9.22 25.71
CA ARG A 220 1.91 -8.85 26.93
C ARG A 220 3.42 -9.03 26.74
N ASP A 221 3.83 -10.13 26.11
CA ASP A 221 5.23 -10.40 25.80
C ASP A 221 5.79 -9.34 24.85
N LEU A 222 5.04 -9.00 23.79
CA LEU A 222 5.42 -7.92 22.88
C LEU A 222 5.46 -6.55 23.55
N CYS A 223 4.54 -6.23 24.45
CA CYS A 223 4.60 -4.99 25.22
C CYS A 223 5.86 -4.91 26.09
N ALA A 224 6.26 -6.02 26.72
CA ALA A 224 7.48 -6.09 27.51
C ALA A 224 8.74 -5.92 26.65
N GLU A 225 8.78 -6.54 25.46
CA GLU A 225 9.92 -6.44 24.53
C GLU A 225 10.02 -5.09 23.81
N THR A 226 8.88 -4.49 23.42
CA THR A 226 8.84 -3.24 22.62
C THR A 226 8.77 -1.97 23.47
N GLY A 227 8.43 -2.10 24.75
CA GLY A 227 8.18 -0.97 25.65
C GLY A 227 6.88 -0.21 25.36
N VAL A 228 5.99 -0.73 24.50
CA VAL A 228 4.70 -0.09 24.22
C VAL A 228 3.71 -0.40 25.34
N LEU A 229 3.21 0.64 25.98
CA LEU A 229 2.33 0.53 27.16
C LEU A 229 0.93 -0.02 26.83
N SER A 230 0.45 0.18 25.60
CA SER A 230 -0.90 -0.23 25.19
C SER A 230 -0.95 -1.70 24.75
N ALA A 231 -1.29 -2.58 25.68
CA ALA A 231 -1.55 -4.00 25.37
C ALA A 231 -2.65 -4.16 24.30
N ARG A 232 -3.68 -3.30 24.33
CA ARG A 232 -4.78 -3.33 23.33
C ARG A 232 -4.27 -3.07 21.91
N LEU A 233 -3.33 -2.15 21.74
CA LEU A 233 -2.77 -1.86 20.42
C LEU A 233 -1.98 -3.07 19.89
N MET A 234 -1.17 -3.71 20.74
CA MET A 234 -0.42 -4.92 20.36
C MET A 234 -1.34 -6.09 20.05
N GLN A 235 -2.44 -6.24 20.80
CA GLN A 235 -3.47 -7.25 20.51
C GLN A 235 -4.11 -7.03 19.13
N ARG A 236 -4.47 -5.79 18.80
CA ARG A 236 -5.03 -5.46 17.48
C ARG A 236 -4.04 -5.72 16.35
N LEU A 237 -2.78 -5.33 16.53
CA LEU A 237 -1.72 -5.53 15.54
C LEU A 237 -1.50 -7.02 15.25
N LEU A 238 -1.37 -7.83 16.31
CA LEU A 238 -1.29 -9.30 16.19
C LEU A 238 -2.56 -9.89 15.55
N GLY A 239 -3.73 -9.36 15.88
CA GLY A 239 -5.01 -9.79 15.30
C GLY A 239 -5.06 -9.56 13.78
N GLU A 240 -4.76 -8.34 13.32
CA GLU A 240 -4.71 -8.03 11.88
C GLU A 240 -3.68 -8.89 11.15
N TYR A 241 -2.50 -9.06 11.75
CA TYR A 241 -1.42 -9.82 11.15
C TYR A 241 -1.78 -11.30 11.01
N THR A 242 -2.27 -11.93 12.09
CA THR A 242 -2.70 -13.33 12.08
C THR A 242 -3.88 -13.60 11.14
N LEU A 243 -4.78 -12.63 10.96
CA LEU A 243 -5.86 -12.71 9.96
C LEU A 243 -5.32 -12.73 8.52
N ASN A 244 -4.42 -11.80 8.19
CA ASN A 244 -3.79 -11.73 6.87
C ASN A 244 -3.00 -13.00 6.55
N VAL A 245 -2.19 -13.45 7.51
CA VAL A 245 -1.48 -14.72 7.48
C VAL A 245 -2.41 -15.90 7.21
N THR A 246 -3.53 -15.97 7.92
CA THR A 246 -4.46 -17.10 7.79
C THR A 246 -5.16 -17.10 6.44
N ARG A 247 -5.53 -15.92 5.92
CA ARG A 247 -6.08 -15.80 4.58
C ARG A 247 -5.12 -16.37 3.53
N ASP A 248 -3.82 -16.09 3.68
CA ASP A 248 -2.80 -16.58 2.76
C ASP A 248 -2.54 -18.07 2.92
N ILE A 249 -2.56 -18.60 4.15
CA ILE A 249 -2.50 -20.04 4.41
C ILE A 249 -3.71 -20.74 3.78
N VAL A 250 -4.93 -20.22 3.96
CA VAL A 250 -6.16 -20.79 3.38
C VAL A 250 -6.09 -20.79 1.85
N ARG A 251 -5.56 -19.72 1.23
CA ARG A 251 -5.32 -19.69 -0.21
C ARG A 251 -4.32 -20.79 -0.62
N SER A 252 -3.30 -21.00 0.20
CA SER A 252 -2.25 -21.99 -0.09
C SER A 252 -2.73 -23.43 0.09
N LEU A 253 -3.54 -23.70 1.12
CA LEU A 253 -4.23 -24.97 1.33
C LEU A 253 -5.08 -25.32 0.10
N LYS A 254 -5.89 -24.38 -0.40
CA LYS A 254 -6.74 -24.62 -1.59
C LYS A 254 -5.93 -24.94 -2.85
N ALA A 255 -4.81 -24.26 -3.06
CA ALA A 255 -3.95 -24.53 -4.21
C ALA A 255 -3.23 -25.88 -4.09
N LEU A 256 -2.71 -26.23 -2.90
CA LEU A 256 -2.17 -27.56 -2.65
C LEU A 256 -3.22 -28.66 -2.81
N GLU A 257 -4.46 -28.40 -2.42
CA GLU A 257 -5.59 -29.32 -2.62
C GLU A 257 -5.82 -29.57 -4.12
N ILE A 258 -5.88 -28.51 -4.93
CA ILE A 258 -6.01 -28.60 -6.38
C ILE A 258 -4.84 -29.40 -6.97
N GLU A 259 -3.60 -29.06 -6.61
CA GLU A 259 -2.41 -29.74 -7.10
C GLU A 259 -2.34 -31.22 -6.69
N ILE A 260 -2.78 -31.57 -5.48
CA ILE A 260 -2.85 -32.97 -5.01
C ILE A 260 -3.92 -33.72 -5.79
N VAL A 261 -5.09 -33.13 -6.02
CA VAL A 261 -6.17 -33.73 -6.81
C VAL A 261 -5.72 -33.97 -8.25
N GLU A 262 -4.99 -33.03 -8.85
CA GLU A 262 -4.41 -33.20 -10.19
C GLU A 262 -3.37 -34.33 -10.23
N LEU A 263 -2.44 -34.37 -9.27
CA LEU A 263 -1.44 -35.45 -9.21
C LEU A 263 -2.07 -36.83 -8.97
N LEU A 264 -3.12 -36.92 -8.15
CA LEU A 264 -3.87 -38.17 -7.93
C LEU A 264 -4.60 -38.63 -9.19
N ARG A 265 -5.10 -37.70 -10.02
CA ARG A 265 -5.71 -38.02 -11.32
C ARG A 265 -4.67 -38.56 -12.30
N LEU A 266 -3.44 -38.05 -12.27
CA LEU A 266 -2.32 -38.54 -13.08
C LEU A 266 -1.79 -39.90 -12.58
N GLU A 267 -1.78 -40.14 -11.27
CA GLU A 267 -1.40 -41.45 -10.69
C GLU A 267 -2.34 -42.57 -11.16
N ALA A 268 -3.63 -42.29 -11.35
CA ALA A 268 -4.59 -43.22 -11.93
C ALA A 268 -4.27 -43.62 -13.39
N THR A 269 -3.39 -42.88 -14.08
CA THR A 269 -2.94 -43.18 -15.46
C THR A 269 -1.64 -44.01 -15.51
N GLY A 270 -1.07 -44.40 -14.36
CA GLY A 270 0.02 -45.37 -14.25
C GLY A 270 1.44 -44.80 -14.20
N ASP A 271 1.60 -43.47 -14.13
CA ASP A 271 2.91 -42.82 -14.06
C ASP A 271 3.46 -42.80 -12.62
N ARG A 272 4.53 -43.57 -12.37
CA ARG A 272 5.11 -43.80 -11.03
C ARG A 272 6.04 -42.68 -10.54
N GLY A 273 6.37 -41.70 -11.39
CA GLY A 273 7.26 -40.59 -11.03
C GLY A 273 6.68 -39.60 -10.00
N HIS A 274 5.36 -39.60 -9.78
CA HIS A 274 4.65 -38.58 -9.00
C HIS A 274 4.43 -38.93 -7.52
N ILE A 275 4.77 -40.15 -7.10
CA ILE A 275 4.50 -40.64 -5.73
C ILE A 275 5.27 -39.83 -4.68
N GLU A 276 6.54 -39.50 -4.95
CA GLU A 276 7.36 -38.70 -4.04
C GLU A 276 6.87 -37.25 -3.97
N ALA A 277 6.48 -36.67 -5.11
CA ALA A 277 5.88 -35.35 -5.18
C ALA A 277 4.56 -35.29 -4.39
N LEU A 278 3.72 -36.33 -4.51
CA LEU A 278 2.45 -36.46 -3.78
C LEU A 278 2.69 -36.57 -2.26
N LYS A 279 3.63 -37.41 -1.83
CA LYS A 279 4.01 -37.52 -0.40
C LYS A 279 4.50 -36.18 0.14
N SER A 280 5.37 -35.50 -0.60
CA SER A 280 5.89 -34.18 -0.24
C SER A 280 4.76 -33.14 -0.11
N LYS A 281 3.83 -33.07 -1.07
CA LYS A 281 2.71 -32.12 -1.02
C LYS A 281 1.71 -32.44 0.10
N LYS A 282 1.44 -33.72 0.39
CA LYS A 282 0.60 -34.12 1.54
C LYS A 282 1.22 -33.77 2.88
N ALA A 283 2.53 -33.97 3.06
CA ALA A 283 3.23 -33.54 4.27
C ALA A 283 3.11 -32.02 4.48
N LYS A 284 3.33 -31.24 3.41
CA LYS A 284 3.18 -29.78 3.42
C LYS A 284 1.76 -29.32 3.76
N MET A 285 0.74 -30.04 3.29
CA MET A 285 -0.66 -29.77 3.64
C MET A 285 -0.91 -29.93 5.14
N ASN A 286 -0.36 -30.98 5.76
CA ASN A 286 -0.50 -31.22 7.20
C ASN A 286 0.18 -30.14 8.03
N ASP A 287 1.39 -29.71 7.64
CA ASP A 287 2.11 -28.64 8.33
C ASP A 287 1.28 -27.33 8.35
N LEU A 288 0.63 -27.01 7.23
CA LEU A 288 -0.24 -25.84 7.16
C LEU A 288 -1.48 -25.91 8.04
N LEU A 289 -2.07 -27.10 8.16
CA LEU A 289 -3.24 -27.31 9.00
C LEU A 289 -2.89 -27.09 10.48
N ASP A 290 -1.69 -27.49 10.91
CA ASP A 290 -1.19 -27.20 12.26
C ASP A 290 -1.05 -25.69 12.51
N ILE A 291 -0.44 -24.96 11.56
CA ILE A 291 -0.29 -23.49 11.65
C ILE A 291 -1.67 -22.80 11.64
N THR A 292 -2.62 -23.31 10.86
CA THR A 292 -4.00 -22.78 10.80
C THR A 292 -4.71 -22.94 12.14
N ALA A 293 -4.54 -24.09 12.80
CA ALA A 293 -5.08 -24.35 14.13
C ALA A 293 -4.51 -23.38 15.17
N GLN A 294 -3.20 -23.14 15.14
CA GLN A 294 -2.54 -22.18 16.03
C GLN A 294 -3.03 -20.73 15.79
N GLY A 295 -3.16 -20.31 14.53
CA GLY A 295 -3.71 -19.00 14.19
C GLY A 295 -5.16 -18.85 14.67
N ALA A 296 -5.98 -19.88 14.51
CA ALA A 296 -7.36 -19.91 14.99
C ALA A 296 -7.44 -19.78 16.52
N LEU A 297 -6.53 -20.44 17.25
CA LEU A 297 -6.42 -20.34 18.70
C LEU A 297 -6.09 -18.90 19.15
N VAL A 298 -5.14 -18.25 18.48
CA VAL A 298 -4.76 -16.85 18.77
C VAL A 298 -5.94 -15.91 18.51
N ARG A 299 -6.62 -16.05 17.37
CA ARG A 299 -7.83 -15.27 17.06
C ARG A 299 -8.99 -15.54 18.01
N SER A 300 -9.16 -16.77 18.47
CA SER A 300 -10.18 -17.14 19.47
C SER A 300 -9.91 -16.45 20.80
N ARG A 301 -8.65 -16.44 21.27
CA ARG A 301 -8.23 -15.67 22.45
C ARG A 301 -8.50 -14.17 22.29
N PHE A 302 -8.23 -13.61 21.10
CA PHE A 302 -8.54 -12.21 20.80
C PHE A 302 -10.04 -11.92 20.76
N LYS A 303 -10.84 -12.80 20.14
CA LYS A 303 -12.31 -12.68 20.07
C LYS A 303 -12.92 -12.70 21.47
N SER A 304 -12.49 -13.64 22.32
CA SER A 304 -12.91 -13.71 23.71
C SER A 304 -12.57 -12.44 24.49
N ALA A 305 -11.36 -11.88 24.32
CA ALA A 305 -10.98 -10.62 24.96
C ALA A 305 -11.79 -9.42 24.44
N ALA A 306 -12.08 -9.35 23.14
CA ALA A 306 -12.88 -8.29 22.54
C ALA A 306 -14.36 -8.35 22.98
N GLU A 307 -14.94 -9.55 23.08
CA GLU A 307 -16.32 -9.77 23.52
C GLU A 307 -16.54 -9.41 24.99
N MET A 308 -15.50 -9.49 25.84
CA MET A 308 -15.57 -9.00 27.23
C MET A 308 -15.56 -7.47 27.36
N ASP A 309 -15.13 -6.75 26.32
CA ASP A 309 -14.95 -5.28 26.31
C ASP A 309 -16.07 -4.54 25.53
N VAL A 310 -16.97 -5.26 24.85
CA VAL A 310 -18.17 -4.64 24.25
C VAL A 310 -19.18 -4.38 25.37
N PRO A 311 -19.77 -3.16 25.49
CA PRO A 311 -20.92 -2.89 26.37
C PRO A 311 -22.18 -3.62 25.86
N SER A 312 -22.14 -4.95 25.87
CA SER A 312 -23.15 -5.85 25.34
C SER A 312 -24.49 -5.62 26.03
N LYS A 313 -24.48 -5.34 27.34
CA LYS A 313 -25.68 -4.96 28.10
C LYS A 313 -26.41 -3.77 27.52
N PHE A 314 -25.72 -2.72 27.06
CA PHE A 314 -26.38 -1.52 26.54
C PHE A 314 -27.04 -1.79 25.17
N PHE A 315 -26.34 -2.49 24.28
CA PHE A 315 -26.85 -2.83 22.95
C PHE A 315 -27.97 -3.88 23.02
N PHE A 316 -27.83 -4.93 23.84
CA PHE A 316 -28.90 -5.91 24.09
C PHE A 316 -30.09 -5.30 24.83
N SER A 317 -29.88 -4.30 25.70
CA SER A 317 -30.98 -3.57 26.33
C SER A 317 -31.69 -2.64 25.34
N LEU A 318 -30.95 -2.00 24.42
CA LEU A 318 -31.53 -1.22 23.32
C LEU A 318 -32.28 -2.11 22.34
N GLU A 319 -31.73 -3.27 22.01
CA GLU A 319 -32.40 -4.30 21.21
C GLU A 319 -33.68 -4.73 21.90
N HIS A 320 -33.65 -5.18 23.16
CA HIS A 320 -34.85 -5.55 23.91
C HIS A 320 -35.88 -4.41 24.06
N LYS A 321 -35.43 -3.16 24.16
CA LYS A 321 -36.31 -1.98 24.28
C LYS A 321 -36.94 -1.64 22.93
N ASN A 322 -36.18 -1.67 21.84
CA ASN A 322 -36.68 -1.53 20.47
C ASN A 322 -37.53 -2.73 20.06
N GLU A 323 -37.26 -3.91 20.60
CA GLU A 323 -37.98 -5.13 20.31
C GLU A 323 -39.35 -5.16 21.02
N ARG A 324 -39.41 -4.68 22.27
CA ARG A 324 -40.68 -4.47 22.97
C ARG A 324 -41.48 -3.27 22.43
N GLN A 325 -40.83 -2.29 21.79
CA GLN A 325 -41.45 -1.11 21.20
C GLN A 325 -41.59 -1.18 19.67
N LYS A 326 -41.57 -2.38 19.08
CA LYS A 326 -41.65 -2.57 17.63
C LYS A 326 -42.91 -1.87 17.07
N ARG A 327 -42.68 -0.82 16.26
CA ARG A 327 -43.63 -0.24 15.30
C ARG A 327 -43.95 -1.28 14.23
N PHE A 328 -44.74 -2.29 14.58
CA PHE A 328 -45.21 -3.27 13.64
C PHE A 328 -46.58 -2.90 13.10
N ILE A 329 -46.80 -3.24 11.85
CA ILE A 329 -48.14 -3.29 11.30
C ILE A 329 -48.77 -4.57 11.87
N HIS A 330 -49.70 -4.42 12.83
CA HIS A 330 -50.33 -5.54 13.54
C HIS A 330 -51.35 -6.30 12.70
N ALA A 331 -51.89 -5.67 11.66
CA ALA A 331 -52.74 -6.33 10.68
C ALA A 331 -52.74 -5.58 9.34
N VAL A 332 -52.89 -6.31 8.24
CA VAL A 332 -53.03 -5.78 6.88
C VAL A 332 -54.27 -6.39 6.23
N ARG A 333 -55.06 -5.60 5.51
CA ARG A 333 -56.19 -6.13 4.73
C ARG A 333 -55.71 -6.60 3.36
N THR A 334 -56.21 -7.75 2.91
CA THR A 334 -56.00 -8.23 1.54
C THR A 334 -56.89 -7.47 0.56
N GLU A 335 -56.56 -7.59 -0.74
CA GLU A 335 -57.36 -7.04 -1.85
C GLU A 335 -58.82 -7.59 -1.83
N SER A 336 -59.03 -8.76 -1.23
CA SER A 336 -60.33 -9.43 -1.05
C SER A 336 -61.13 -8.93 0.17
N GLY A 337 -60.55 -8.06 1.01
CA GLY A 337 -61.17 -7.47 2.20
C GLY A 337 -60.87 -8.17 3.53
N ASP A 338 -60.22 -9.34 3.50
CA ASP A 338 -59.91 -10.15 4.69
C ASP A 338 -58.76 -9.55 5.51
N LEU A 339 -58.86 -9.69 6.85
CA LEU A 339 -57.87 -9.15 7.78
C LEU A 339 -56.75 -10.18 8.07
N LEU A 340 -55.51 -9.85 7.73
CA LEU A 340 -54.33 -10.66 8.03
C LEU A 340 -53.57 -10.09 9.23
N SER A 341 -53.55 -10.83 10.33
CA SER A 341 -52.85 -10.43 11.57
C SER A 341 -51.58 -11.25 11.86
N GLU A 342 -51.33 -12.29 11.07
CA GLU A 342 -50.14 -13.14 11.22
C GLU A 342 -48.89 -12.49 10.58
N PRO A 343 -47.76 -12.35 11.30
CA PRO A 343 -46.58 -11.62 10.81
C PRO A 343 -46.01 -12.13 9.48
N ALA A 344 -45.99 -13.45 9.29
CA ALA A 344 -45.49 -14.06 8.05
C ALA A 344 -46.42 -13.76 6.85
N LYS A 345 -47.74 -13.74 7.09
CA LYS A 345 -48.73 -13.41 6.07
C LYS A 345 -48.71 -11.91 5.75
N ILE A 346 -48.52 -11.06 6.76
CA ILE A 346 -48.33 -9.61 6.60
C ILE A 346 -47.13 -9.33 5.71
N CYS A 347 -45.95 -9.90 6.01
CA CYS A 347 -44.75 -9.68 5.20
C CYS A 347 -44.95 -10.16 3.75
N LYS A 348 -45.54 -11.34 3.56
CA LYS A 348 -45.82 -11.88 2.22
C LYS A 348 -46.78 -10.99 1.43
N GLN A 349 -47.83 -10.48 2.08
CA GLN A 349 -48.79 -9.58 1.47
C GLN A 349 -48.18 -8.22 1.16
N THR A 350 -47.38 -7.65 2.05
CA THR A 350 -46.68 -6.37 1.85
C THR A 350 -45.69 -6.44 0.70
N VAL A 351 -44.90 -7.52 0.61
CA VAL A 351 -43.98 -7.75 -0.51
C VAL A 351 -44.74 -7.90 -1.82
N SER A 352 -45.79 -8.73 -1.85
CA SER A 352 -46.63 -8.91 -3.03
C SER A 352 -47.25 -7.59 -3.49
N PHE A 353 -47.80 -6.81 -2.56
CA PHE A 353 -48.43 -5.53 -2.84
C PHE A 353 -47.46 -4.52 -3.43
N TYR A 354 -46.31 -4.27 -2.79
CA TYR A 354 -45.35 -3.29 -3.29
C TYR A 354 -44.62 -3.77 -4.55
N SER A 355 -44.40 -5.08 -4.68
CA SER A 355 -43.90 -5.65 -5.94
C SER A 355 -44.86 -5.39 -7.09
N LYS A 356 -46.17 -5.53 -6.88
CA LYS A 356 -47.17 -5.17 -7.90
C LYS A 356 -47.25 -3.65 -8.14
N LEU A 357 -47.26 -2.85 -7.07
CA LEU A 357 -47.40 -1.40 -7.15
C LEU A 357 -46.23 -0.75 -7.92
N TYR A 358 -45.02 -1.28 -7.74
CA TYR A 358 -43.81 -0.79 -8.38
C TYR A 358 -43.34 -1.69 -9.54
N CYS A 359 -44.17 -2.63 -10.00
CA CYS A 359 -43.92 -3.29 -11.28
C CYS A 359 -44.09 -2.21 -12.37
N SER A 360 -42.98 -1.83 -13.01
CA SER A 360 -43.01 -0.88 -14.10
C SER A 360 -43.83 -1.43 -15.27
N GLU A 361 -44.79 -0.66 -15.77
CA GLU A 361 -45.48 -0.95 -17.04
C GLU A 361 -44.59 -0.70 -18.28
N TRP A 362 -43.28 -0.54 -18.09
CA TRP A 362 -42.35 -0.25 -19.17
C TRP A 362 -42.00 -1.53 -19.92
N SER A 363 -42.59 -1.65 -21.10
CA SER A 363 -42.23 -2.60 -22.15
C SER A 363 -41.17 -1.96 -23.03
N GLU A 364 -40.00 -2.59 -23.17
CA GLU A 364 -38.92 -2.20 -24.07
C GLU A 364 -39.33 -2.46 -25.53
N ALA A 365 -40.33 -1.72 -26.01
CA ALA A 365 -40.73 -1.72 -27.41
C ALA A 365 -39.83 -0.72 -28.14
N GLN A 366 -38.70 -1.22 -28.68
CA GLN A 366 -37.74 -0.46 -29.51
C GLN A 366 -38.38 0.46 -30.56
N VAL A 367 -39.59 0.13 -31.03
CA VAL A 367 -40.34 0.88 -32.04
C VAL A 367 -40.70 2.31 -31.61
N VAL A 368 -40.97 2.54 -30.31
CA VAL A 368 -41.37 3.88 -29.82
C VAL A 368 -40.15 4.78 -29.65
N GLU A 369 -39.04 4.21 -29.20
CA GLU A 369 -37.77 4.91 -28.98
C GLU A 369 -37.19 5.44 -30.30
N ASP A 370 -37.24 4.64 -31.37
CA ASP A 370 -36.80 5.08 -32.70
C ASP A 370 -37.67 6.24 -33.22
N SER A 371 -39.00 6.18 -33.06
CA SER A 371 -39.89 7.27 -33.51
C SER A 371 -39.67 8.59 -32.76
N PHE A 372 -39.31 8.53 -31.47
CA PHE A 372 -39.08 9.71 -30.64
C PHE A 372 -37.74 10.39 -30.97
N LEU A 373 -36.75 9.61 -31.43
CA LEU A 373 -35.39 10.10 -31.68
C LEU A 373 -35.14 10.54 -33.13
N MET A 374 -36.09 10.37 -34.06
CA MET A 374 -35.90 10.72 -35.48
C MET A 374 -35.80 12.23 -35.75
N ASP A 375 -36.59 13.06 -35.05
CA ASP A 375 -36.77 14.49 -35.37
C ASP A 375 -36.19 15.45 -34.31
N LEU A 376 -35.13 15.03 -33.62
CA LEU A 376 -34.43 15.93 -32.70
C LEU A 376 -33.73 17.06 -33.49
N PRO A 377 -33.80 18.33 -33.02
CA PRO A 377 -33.06 19.43 -33.64
C PRO A 377 -31.57 19.12 -33.64
N LYS A 378 -30.99 18.91 -34.83
CA LYS A 378 -29.56 18.67 -34.99
C LYS A 378 -28.86 19.99 -35.26
N LEU A 379 -27.68 20.18 -34.66
CA LEU A 379 -26.81 21.30 -35.00
C LEU A 379 -26.52 21.26 -36.51
N SER A 380 -26.53 22.43 -37.15
CA SER A 380 -26.08 22.50 -38.54
C SER A 380 -24.63 22.04 -38.63
N GLU A 381 -24.26 21.40 -39.73
CA GLU A 381 -22.90 20.89 -39.92
C GLU A 381 -21.84 22.00 -39.81
N ARG A 382 -22.24 23.25 -40.11
CA ARG A 382 -21.43 24.44 -39.93
C ARG A 382 -21.23 24.79 -38.46
N ALA A 383 -22.31 24.77 -37.66
CA ALA A 383 -22.25 25.02 -36.21
C ALA A 383 -21.47 23.92 -35.46
N ALA A 384 -21.59 22.66 -35.90
CA ALA A 384 -20.82 21.55 -35.35
C ALA A 384 -19.32 21.75 -35.57
N ARG A 385 -18.90 22.10 -36.79
CA ARG A 385 -17.48 22.40 -37.10
C ARG A 385 -16.96 23.63 -36.35
N GLU A 386 -17.81 24.62 -36.10
CA GLU A 386 -17.45 25.79 -35.30
C GLU A 386 -17.28 25.48 -33.81
N LEU A 387 -17.94 24.45 -33.27
CA LEU A 387 -17.79 23.96 -31.90
C LEU A 387 -16.62 22.98 -31.74
N GLU A 388 -16.26 22.26 -32.81
CA GLU A 388 -15.13 21.32 -32.82
C GLU A 388 -13.77 21.97 -33.06
N ARG A 389 -13.72 23.27 -33.41
CA ARG A 389 -12.46 24.00 -33.58
C ARG A 389 -11.75 24.19 -32.25
N GLU A 390 -10.42 24.29 -32.30
CA GLU A 390 -9.61 24.56 -31.12
C GLU A 390 -9.98 25.92 -30.50
N LEU A 391 -10.18 25.93 -29.17
CA LEU A 391 -10.48 27.15 -28.41
C LEU A 391 -9.36 28.18 -28.57
N THR A 392 -9.73 29.38 -28.98
CA THR A 392 -8.77 30.47 -29.11
C THR A 392 -8.53 31.16 -27.77
N LEU A 393 -7.33 31.73 -27.61
CA LEU A 393 -6.95 32.47 -26.39
C LEU A 393 -7.86 33.68 -26.14
N GLU A 394 -8.37 34.30 -27.21
CA GLU A 394 -9.28 35.44 -27.16
C GLU A 394 -10.66 35.04 -26.61
N GLU A 395 -11.22 33.91 -27.05
CA GLU A 395 -12.47 33.35 -26.52
C GLU A 395 -12.35 32.95 -25.05
N LEU A 396 -11.20 32.37 -24.67
CA LEU A 396 -10.93 32.01 -23.28
C LEU A 396 -10.82 33.26 -22.40
N HIS A 397 -10.24 34.33 -22.94
CA HIS A 397 -10.10 35.62 -22.26
C HIS A 397 -11.47 36.30 -22.09
N GLU A 398 -12.32 36.32 -23.11
CA GLU A 398 -13.68 36.86 -22.99
C GLU A 398 -14.55 36.04 -22.02
N ALA A 399 -14.46 34.71 -22.04
CA ALA A 399 -15.16 33.85 -21.10
C ALA A 399 -14.71 34.10 -19.64
N LEU A 400 -13.41 34.36 -19.43
CA LEU A 400 -12.86 34.75 -18.12
C LEU A 400 -13.33 36.13 -17.66
N GLN A 401 -13.49 37.09 -18.58
CA GLN A 401 -14.02 38.43 -18.27
C GLN A 401 -15.53 38.41 -17.98
N GLY A 402 -16.27 37.45 -18.55
CA GLY A 402 -17.71 37.28 -18.34
C GLY A 402 -18.10 36.51 -17.08
N LEU A 403 -17.14 35.95 -16.34
CA LEU A 403 -17.37 35.32 -15.04
C LEU A 403 -17.58 36.40 -13.98
N GLU A 404 -18.84 36.70 -13.64
CA GLU A 404 -19.15 37.54 -12.48
C GLU A 404 -18.55 36.93 -11.20
N ASN A 405 -17.77 37.73 -10.46
CA ASN A 405 -17.22 37.34 -9.17
C ASN A 405 -18.38 37.06 -8.20
N GLY A 406 -18.57 35.79 -7.86
CA GLY A 406 -19.55 35.37 -6.86
C GLY A 406 -19.32 36.09 -5.52
N PRO A 407 -20.38 36.39 -4.76
CA PRO A 407 -20.29 37.21 -3.55
C PRO A 407 -19.40 36.53 -2.50
N ILE A 408 -18.47 37.31 -1.95
CA ILE A 408 -17.50 36.94 -0.90
C ILE A 408 -18.21 36.55 0.40
#